data_AF-A0A078B8F3-F1
#
_entry.id   AF-A0A078B8F3-F1
#
_cell.length_a   1.000
_cell.length_b   1.000
_cell.length_c   1.000
_cell.angle_alpha   90.00
_cell.angle_beta   90.00
_cell.angle_gamma   90.00
#
_symmetry.space_group_name_H-M   'P 1'
#
loop_
_entity.id
_entity.type
_entity.pdbx_description
1 polymer ?
#
loop_
_entity_poly.entity_id
_entity_poly.type
_entity_poly.pdbx_seq_one_letter_code
_entity_poly.pdbx_strand_id
1 'polypeptide(L)'
;MPTNYLINTTAPMFIQPIEDQTIVEGQLLKMVFPKIVNKNPFDFQLKLGKISVFTKFTESFMEFQPEEGFIGLYEVSVKLIDQWNKKMFNQYSFKISVIPKQVLNITEVERIKSIKQKANGILKARIRKISNNGIVSIVFNKKVIVYSNFDQYLNESLEVLQRYKLKNRKSKLTIEQ
;
A
#
# COMPACT_ATOMS: atom_id res chain seq x y z
N MET A 1 21.00 24.89 -59.01
CA MET A 1 20.15 24.94 -57.80
C MET A 1 20.97 24.39 -56.65
N PRO A 2 21.35 25.19 -55.64
CA PRO A 2 22.04 24.65 -54.48
C PRO A 2 21.06 23.83 -53.64
N THR A 3 21.37 22.56 -53.45
CA THR A 3 20.68 21.66 -52.51
C THR A 3 21.02 22.11 -51.09
N ASN A 4 20.04 22.69 -50.39
CA ASN A 4 20.16 22.96 -48.95
C ASN A 4 20.19 21.63 -48.19
N TYR A 5 21.37 21.21 -47.76
CA TYR A 5 21.52 20.11 -46.80
C TYR A 5 21.15 20.62 -45.41
N LEU A 6 19.96 20.27 -44.92
CA LEU A 6 19.60 20.47 -43.52
C LEU A 6 20.43 19.50 -42.68
N ILE A 7 21.53 19.98 -42.09
CA ILE A 7 22.30 19.22 -41.13
C ILE A 7 21.44 19.10 -39.87
N ASN A 8 20.86 17.91 -39.66
CA ASN A 8 20.13 17.60 -38.44
C ASN A 8 21.14 17.39 -37.31
N THR A 9 21.11 18.23 -36.28
CA THR A 9 22.09 18.21 -35.18
C THR A 9 21.55 17.54 -33.91
N THR A 10 20.28 17.14 -33.88
CA THR A 10 19.63 16.63 -32.67
C THR A 10 19.38 15.14 -32.75
N ALA A 11 19.92 14.40 -31.78
CA ALA A 11 19.69 12.97 -31.61
C ALA A 11 18.19 12.69 -31.31
N PRO A 12 17.67 11.49 -31.64
CA PRO A 12 16.29 11.12 -31.36
C PRO A 12 16.04 11.15 -29.85
N MET A 13 14.92 11.74 -29.42
CA MET A 13 14.63 11.90 -27.99
C MET A 13 13.16 11.69 -27.65
N PHE A 14 12.87 11.25 -26.43
CA PHE A 14 11.52 11.26 -25.90
C PHE A 14 11.12 12.69 -25.51
N ILE A 15 9.86 13.07 -25.74
CA ILE A 15 9.33 14.38 -25.30
C ILE A 15 9.21 14.49 -23.77
N GLN A 16 9.15 13.35 -23.10
CA GLN A 16 8.96 13.21 -21.66
C GLN A 16 9.79 12.02 -21.16
N PRO A 17 10.23 12.03 -19.89
CA PRO A 17 10.92 10.89 -19.30
C PRO A 17 10.00 9.66 -19.26
N ILE A 18 10.60 8.48 -19.30
CA ILE A 18 9.87 7.22 -19.07
C ILE A 18 9.69 7.07 -17.57
N GLU A 19 8.45 6.87 -17.13
CA GLU A 19 8.12 6.72 -15.71
C GLU A 19 8.39 5.29 -15.21
N ASP A 20 8.85 5.20 -13.96
CA ASP A 20 8.96 3.93 -13.24
C ASP A 20 7.56 3.28 -13.10
N GLN A 21 7.52 1.94 -13.18
CA GLN A 21 6.27 1.19 -13.12
C GLN A 21 6.28 0.22 -11.94
N THR A 22 5.09 -0.06 -11.41
CA THR A 22 4.86 -1.12 -10.42
C THR A 22 3.81 -2.08 -10.95
N ILE A 23 4.07 -3.38 -10.86
CA ILE A 23 3.20 -4.44 -11.36
C ILE A 23 3.09 -5.56 -10.32
N VAL A 24 1.91 -6.16 -10.19
CA VAL A 24 1.70 -7.33 -9.33
C VAL A 24 2.00 -8.61 -10.12
N GLU A 25 2.61 -9.60 -9.49
CA GLU A 25 2.78 -10.94 -10.08
C GLU A 25 1.46 -11.49 -10.65
N GLY A 26 1.56 -12.11 -11.82
CA GLY A 26 0.43 -12.67 -12.56
C GLY A 26 -0.46 -11.65 -13.26
N GLN A 27 -0.17 -10.34 -13.16
CA GLN A 27 -0.89 -9.31 -13.93
C GLN A 27 -0.16 -8.98 -15.22
N LEU A 28 -0.93 -8.56 -16.24
CA LEU A 28 -0.41 -7.97 -17.46
C LEU A 28 -0.42 -6.45 -17.32
N LEU A 29 0.75 -5.81 -17.47
CA LEU A 29 0.86 -4.36 -17.59
C LEU A 29 1.31 -4.01 -19.00
N LYS A 30 0.61 -3.06 -19.62
CA LYS A 30 1.01 -2.47 -20.90
C LYS A 30 1.40 -1.01 -20.69
N MET A 31 2.65 -0.69 -21.01
CA MET A 31 3.21 0.66 -20.93
C MET A 31 3.49 1.17 -22.35
N VAL A 32 2.95 2.34 -22.69
CA VAL A 32 3.21 3.01 -23.97
C VAL A 32 4.38 3.96 -23.80
N PHE A 33 5.33 3.98 -24.75
CA PHE A 33 6.44 4.93 -24.68
C PHE A 33 5.98 6.37 -24.93
N PRO A 34 6.66 7.36 -24.32
CA PRO A 34 6.47 8.75 -24.69
C PRO A 34 6.72 8.97 -26.18
N LYS A 35 6.10 10.00 -26.75
CA LYS A 35 6.32 10.37 -28.15
C LYS A 35 7.80 10.66 -28.39
N ILE A 36 8.34 10.18 -29.50
CA ILE A 36 9.72 10.46 -29.92
C ILE A 36 9.70 11.67 -30.86
N VAL A 37 10.62 12.61 -30.63
CA VAL A 37 10.94 13.68 -31.58
C VAL A 37 12.21 13.26 -32.31
N ASN A 38 12.09 13.10 -33.63
CA ASN A 38 13.21 12.92 -34.52
C ASN A 38 12.86 13.46 -35.91
N LYS A 39 13.86 13.96 -36.64
CA LYS A 39 13.72 14.36 -38.04
C LYS A 39 14.19 13.27 -39.01
N ASN A 40 14.98 12.30 -38.52
CA ASN A 40 15.54 11.21 -39.31
C ASN A 40 14.92 9.85 -38.92
N PRO A 41 15.15 8.78 -39.70
CA PRO A 41 14.98 7.42 -39.20
C PRO A 41 15.89 7.13 -38.00
N PHE A 42 15.45 6.25 -37.09
CA PHE A 42 16.22 5.87 -35.90
C PHE A 42 16.09 4.39 -35.59
N ASP A 43 17.08 3.88 -34.85
CA ASP A 43 17.06 2.54 -34.27
C ASP A 43 16.70 2.59 -32.79
N PHE A 44 15.95 1.59 -32.35
CA PHE A 44 15.57 1.38 -30.96
C PHE A 44 16.31 0.18 -30.37
N GLN A 45 17.10 0.39 -29.33
CA GLN A 45 17.83 -0.68 -28.63
C GLN A 45 17.43 -0.76 -27.16
N LEU A 46 17.22 -1.99 -26.67
CA LEU A 46 16.85 -2.27 -25.29
C LEU A 46 17.86 -3.18 -24.61
N LYS A 47 18.11 -2.88 -23.33
CA LYS A 47 18.76 -3.80 -22.40
C LYS A 47 17.77 -4.15 -21.30
N LEU A 48 17.25 -5.37 -21.36
CA LEU A 48 16.25 -5.89 -20.43
C LEU A 48 16.91 -6.69 -19.29
N GLY A 49 17.97 -7.46 -19.55
CA GLY A 49 18.52 -8.35 -18.51
C GLY A 49 17.48 -9.41 -18.12
N LYS A 50 17.30 -9.67 -16.82
CA LYS A 50 16.43 -10.77 -16.34
C LYS A 50 14.93 -10.57 -16.63
N ILE A 51 14.47 -9.33 -16.80
CA ILE A 51 13.06 -9.01 -17.10
C ILE A 51 12.63 -9.49 -18.49
N SER A 52 13.59 -9.82 -19.38
CA SER A 52 13.30 -10.24 -20.76
C SER A 52 12.42 -11.50 -20.83
N VAL A 53 12.45 -12.36 -19.81
CA VAL A 53 11.68 -13.62 -19.80
C VAL A 53 10.18 -13.40 -19.68
N PHE A 54 9.76 -12.25 -19.14
CA PHE A 54 8.37 -11.90 -18.94
C PHE A 54 7.98 -10.57 -19.61
N THR A 55 8.76 -10.15 -20.60
CA THR A 55 8.57 -8.87 -21.29
C THR A 55 8.42 -9.06 -22.79
N LYS A 56 7.41 -8.43 -23.36
CA LYS A 56 7.25 -8.23 -24.81
C LYS A 56 7.46 -6.76 -25.13
N PHE A 57 8.12 -6.47 -26.24
CA PHE A 57 8.44 -5.11 -26.65
C PHE A 57 8.12 -4.90 -28.13
N THR A 58 7.63 -3.69 -28.42
CA THR A 58 7.54 -3.09 -29.74
C THR A 58 8.03 -1.65 -29.65
N GLU A 59 8.36 -1.02 -30.79
CA GLU A 59 8.80 0.39 -30.83
C GLU A 59 7.84 1.38 -30.14
N SER A 60 6.56 1.00 -30.02
CA SER A 60 5.51 1.83 -29.42
C SER A 60 5.18 1.51 -27.96
N PHE A 61 5.39 0.26 -27.50
CA PHE A 61 4.98 -0.16 -26.16
C PHE A 61 5.78 -1.34 -25.63
N MET A 62 5.76 -1.50 -24.31
CA MET A 62 6.19 -2.70 -23.60
C MET A 62 5.01 -3.35 -22.87
N GLU A 63 4.99 -4.66 -22.88
CA GLU A 63 4.05 -5.49 -22.11
C GLU A 63 4.85 -6.35 -21.13
N PHE A 64 4.44 -6.35 -19.87
CA PHE A 64 5.05 -7.09 -18.79
C PHE A 64 4.04 -8.08 -18.21
N GLN A 65 4.43 -9.34 -18.07
CA GLN A 65 3.59 -10.39 -17.48
C GLN A 65 4.43 -11.31 -16.57
N PRO A 66 4.91 -10.80 -15.42
CA PRO A 66 5.73 -11.57 -14.49
C PRO A 66 4.94 -12.74 -13.91
N GLU A 67 5.53 -13.93 -13.98
CA GLU A 67 5.02 -15.12 -13.30
C GLU A 67 5.39 -15.11 -11.81
N GLU A 68 4.89 -16.09 -11.06
CA GLU A 68 5.27 -16.27 -9.66
C GLU A 68 6.79 -16.53 -9.53
N GLY A 69 7.45 -15.82 -8.62
CA GLY A 69 8.89 -15.92 -8.38
C GLY A 69 9.73 -14.83 -9.06
N PHE A 70 9.10 -13.91 -9.80
CA PHE A 70 9.77 -12.76 -10.42
C PHE A 70 9.62 -11.45 -9.61
N ILE A 71 9.51 -11.57 -8.29
CA ILE A 71 9.48 -10.43 -7.36
C ILE A 71 10.84 -9.71 -7.37
N GLY A 72 10.81 -8.39 -7.48
CA GLY A 72 12.01 -7.59 -7.32
C GLY A 72 11.94 -6.24 -8.03
N LEU A 73 13.11 -5.59 -8.07
CA LEU A 73 13.32 -4.35 -8.78
C LEU A 73 14.19 -4.62 -10.00
N TYR A 74 13.71 -4.25 -11.18
CA TYR A 74 14.40 -4.43 -12.46
C TYR A 74 14.65 -3.08 -13.08
N GLU A 75 15.85 -2.89 -13.64
CA GLU A 75 16.21 -1.70 -14.38
C GLU A 75 16.21 -1.99 -15.88
N VAL A 76 15.53 -1.16 -16.65
CA VAL A 76 15.45 -1.25 -18.10
C VAL A 76 16.19 -0.06 -18.71
N SER A 77 17.12 -0.31 -19.63
CA SER A 77 17.76 0.76 -20.40
C SER A 77 17.26 0.78 -21.84
N VAL A 78 16.89 1.96 -22.31
CA VAL A 78 16.44 2.25 -23.68
C VAL A 78 17.45 3.16 -24.34
N LYS A 79 17.85 2.84 -25.57
CA LYS A 79 18.77 3.66 -26.36
C LYS A 79 18.15 3.95 -27.73
N LEU A 80 18.00 5.23 -28.05
CA LEU A 80 17.55 5.71 -29.36
C LEU A 80 18.78 6.19 -30.16
N ILE A 81 18.99 5.65 -31.37
CA ILE A 81 20.20 5.91 -32.17
C ILE A 81 19.80 6.47 -33.53
N ASP A 82 20.40 7.57 -33.96
CA ASP A 82 20.19 8.08 -35.32
C ASP A 82 20.79 7.11 -36.36
N GLN A 83 19.99 6.71 -37.36
CA GLN A 83 20.43 5.75 -38.38
C GLN A 83 21.49 6.34 -39.34
N TRP A 84 21.46 7.65 -39.60
CA TRP A 84 22.41 8.34 -40.47
C TRP A 84 23.69 8.71 -39.73
N ASN A 85 23.61 8.95 -38.42
CA ASN A 85 24.78 9.18 -37.58
C ASN A 85 24.72 8.38 -36.28
N LYS A 86 25.29 7.18 -36.29
CA LYS A 86 25.33 6.26 -35.13
C LYS A 86 26.02 6.83 -33.88
N LYS A 87 26.74 7.95 -33.99
CA LYS A 87 27.33 8.67 -32.84
C LYS A 87 26.32 9.54 -32.10
N MET A 88 25.20 9.90 -32.73
CA MET A 88 24.11 10.65 -32.14
C MET A 88 23.08 9.69 -31.55
N PHE A 89 23.05 9.59 -30.22
CA PHE A 89 22.10 8.76 -29.51
C PHE A 89 21.70 9.39 -28.18
N ASN A 90 20.53 9.03 -27.69
CA ASN A 90 20.10 9.28 -26.31
C ASN A 90 19.83 7.95 -25.61
N GLN A 91 20.17 7.89 -24.33
CA GLN A 91 19.93 6.71 -23.49
C GLN A 91 19.11 7.11 -22.27
N TYR A 92 18.15 6.24 -21.93
CA TYR A 92 17.20 6.42 -20.84
C TYR A 92 17.18 5.16 -19.98
N SER A 93 16.85 5.31 -18.70
CA SER A 93 16.72 4.23 -17.74
C SER A 93 15.48 4.44 -16.89
N PHE A 94 14.73 3.37 -16.65
CA PHE A 94 13.56 3.37 -15.75
C PHE A 94 13.46 2.02 -15.03
N LYS A 95 12.68 1.98 -13.96
CA LYS A 95 12.56 0.82 -13.08
C LYS A 95 11.19 0.17 -13.19
N ILE A 96 11.18 -1.15 -13.09
CA ILE A 96 9.99 -1.98 -12.92
C ILE A 96 10.06 -2.65 -11.55
N SER A 97 9.09 -2.33 -10.68
CA SER A 97 8.91 -3.02 -9.40
C SER A 97 7.84 -4.10 -9.55
N VAL A 98 8.23 -5.36 -9.35
CA VAL A 98 7.29 -6.49 -9.29
C VAL A 98 7.01 -6.79 -7.84
N ILE A 99 5.73 -6.70 -7.44
CA ILE A 99 5.26 -6.97 -6.09
C ILE A 99 4.46 -8.28 -6.03
N PRO A 100 4.54 -9.02 -4.90
CA PRO A 100 3.83 -10.29 -4.76
C PRO A 100 2.33 -10.11 -4.90
N LYS A 101 1.69 -11.08 -5.55
CA LYS A 101 0.24 -11.19 -5.52
C LYS A 101 -0.20 -11.49 -4.09
N GLN A 102 -0.87 -10.52 -3.46
CA GLN A 102 -1.45 -10.74 -2.14
C GLN A 102 -2.61 -11.72 -2.28
N VAL A 103 -2.36 -12.98 -1.96
CA VAL A 103 -3.43 -13.95 -1.71
C VAL A 103 -4.05 -13.55 -0.37
N LEU A 104 -5.14 -12.78 -0.41
CA LEU A 104 -6.02 -12.71 0.74
C LEU A 104 -6.49 -14.14 0.99
N ASN A 105 -5.94 -14.79 2.01
CA ASN A 105 -6.42 -16.10 2.45
C ASN A 105 -7.92 -15.96 2.71
N ILE A 106 -8.71 -16.55 1.82
CA ILE A 106 -10.18 -16.48 1.83
C ILE A 106 -10.72 -16.95 3.20
N THR A 107 -9.99 -17.89 3.83
CA THR A 107 -10.19 -18.35 5.21
C THR A 107 -10.09 -17.26 6.27
N GLU A 108 -9.26 -16.24 6.09
CA GLU A 108 -9.07 -15.16 7.05
C GLU A 108 -10.20 -14.13 6.96
N VAL A 109 -10.64 -13.79 5.74
CA VAL A 109 -11.79 -12.91 5.51
C VAL A 109 -13.09 -13.57 5.99
N GLU A 110 -13.27 -14.86 5.72
CA GLU A 110 -14.40 -15.64 6.22
C GLU A 110 -14.33 -15.86 7.73
N ARG A 111 -13.13 -16.05 8.30
CA ARG A 111 -12.92 -16.05 9.75
C ARG A 111 -13.28 -14.70 10.37
N ILE A 112 -12.88 -13.57 9.79
CA ILE A 112 -13.24 -12.24 10.29
C ILE A 112 -14.74 -11.98 10.15
N LYS A 113 -15.36 -12.37 9.03
CA LYS A 113 -16.83 -12.27 8.84
C LYS A 113 -17.59 -13.14 9.83
N SER A 114 -17.16 -14.37 10.07
CA SER A 114 -17.79 -15.27 11.05
C SER A 114 -17.55 -14.82 12.50
N ILE A 115 -16.40 -14.21 12.82
CA ILE A 115 -16.17 -13.56 14.12
C ILE A 115 -17.09 -12.35 14.29
N LYS A 116 -17.22 -11.49 13.26
CA LYS A 116 -18.14 -10.33 13.31
C LYS A 116 -19.60 -10.75 13.44
N GLN A 117 -20.02 -11.79 12.73
CA GLN A 117 -21.38 -12.34 12.81
C GLN A 117 -21.64 -13.02 14.17
N LYS A 118 -20.66 -13.72 14.75
CA LYS A 118 -20.74 -14.27 16.12
C LYS A 118 -20.63 -13.18 17.21
N ALA A 119 -20.04 -12.03 16.89
CA ALA A 119 -19.93 -10.88 17.78
C ALA A 119 -21.17 -9.97 17.78
N ASN A 120 -22.30 -10.40 17.20
CA ASN A 120 -23.62 -9.77 17.35
C ASN A 120 -24.17 -9.93 18.77
N GLY A 121 -23.50 -9.34 19.76
CA GLY A 121 -24.10 -9.19 21.07
C GLY A 121 -23.42 -8.11 21.87
N ILE A 122 -24.25 -7.29 22.51
CA ILE A 122 -23.86 -6.14 23.33
C ILE A 122 -22.77 -6.55 24.33
N LEU A 123 -21.60 -5.93 24.20
CA LEU A 123 -20.55 -5.96 25.21
C LEU A 123 -20.96 -5.00 26.33
N LYS A 124 -21.17 -5.53 27.53
CA LYS A 124 -21.48 -4.74 28.72
C LYS A 124 -20.28 -4.77 29.64
N ALA A 125 -19.88 -3.60 30.11
CA ALA A 125 -18.83 -3.44 31.11
C ALA A 125 -19.43 -2.86 32.39
N ARG A 126 -18.86 -3.23 33.54
CA ARG A 126 -19.15 -2.57 34.82
C ARG A 126 -17.87 -2.28 35.58
N ILE A 127 -17.86 -1.17 36.32
CA ILE A 127 -16.78 -0.86 37.25
C ILE A 127 -16.91 -1.81 38.44
N ARG A 128 -15.84 -2.57 38.72
CA ARG A 128 -15.74 -3.46 39.88
C ARG A 128 -15.21 -2.73 41.10
N LYS A 129 -14.20 -1.89 40.91
CA LYS A 129 -13.52 -1.15 41.99
C LYS A 129 -12.86 0.08 41.43
N ILE A 130 -12.86 1.15 42.21
CA ILE A 130 -12.00 2.31 42.02
C ILE A 130 -11.09 2.34 43.25
N SER A 131 -9.78 2.34 43.05
CA SER A 131 -8.82 2.47 44.15
C SER A 131 -8.59 3.93 44.53
N ASN A 132 -7.99 4.15 45.69
CA ASN A 132 -7.69 5.49 46.21
C ASN A 132 -6.61 6.24 45.39
N ASN A 133 -5.88 5.53 44.52
CA ASN A 133 -4.94 6.11 43.55
C ASN A 133 -5.54 6.22 42.13
N GLY A 134 -6.87 6.13 41.98
CA GLY A 134 -7.57 6.36 40.71
C GLY A 134 -7.55 5.18 39.72
N ILE A 135 -7.06 4.02 40.12
CA ILE A 135 -7.07 2.83 39.25
C ILE A 135 -8.49 2.24 39.22
N VAL A 136 -9.08 2.23 38.02
CA VAL A 136 -10.42 1.68 37.78
C VAL A 136 -10.30 0.26 37.27
N SER A 137 -10.87 -0.69 38.01
CA SER A 137 -10.99 -2.09 37.59
C SER A 137 -12.33 -2.30 36.87
N ILE A 138 -12.29 -2.62 35.58
CA ILE A 138 -13.47 -2.87 34.75
C ILE A 138 -13.65 -4.37 34.52
N VAL A 139 -14.89 -4.86 34.57
CA VAL A 139 -15.24 -6.25 34.26
C VAL A 139 -16.23 -6.29 33.11
N PHE A 140 -15.91 -7.07 32.08
CA PHE A 140 -16.76 -7.31 30.93
C PHE A 140 -17.66 -8.53 31.15
N ASN A 141 -18.88 -8.49 30.62
CA ASN A 141 -19.83 -9.62 30.65
C ASN A 141 -19.46 -10.75 29.68
N LYS A 142 -18.43 -10.55 28.84
CA LYS A 142 -17.93 -11.52 27.86
C LYS A 142 -16.41 -11.51 27.89
N LYS A 143 -15.80 -12.63 27.49
CA LYS A 143 -14.34 -12.77 27.36
C LYS A 143 -13.87 -11.88 26.20
N VAL A 144 -12.98 -10.93 26.50
CA VAL A 144 -12.38 -10.01 25.53
C VAL A 144 -10.94 -10.44 25.27
N ILE A 145 -10.51 -10.39 24.01
CA ILE A 145 -9.10 -10.56 23.65
C ILE A 145 -8.42 -9.21 23.88
N VAL A 146 -7.49 -9.15 24.83
CA VAL A 146 -6.69 -7.94 25.11
C VAL A 146 -5.31 -8.16 24.50
N TYR A 147 -4.91 -7.28 23.57
CA TYR A 147 -3.58 -7.32 22.97
C TYR A 147 -2.55 -6.74 23.96
N SER A 148 -1.32 -7.26 23.93
CA SER A 148 -0.24 -6.96 24.90
C SER A 148 0.18 -5.49 24.99
N ASN A 149 -0.30 -4.63 24.08
CA ASN A 149 0.14 -3.26 23.91
C ASN A 149 -0.99 -2.25 24.22
N PHE A 150 -2.04 -2.69 24.92
CA PHE A 150 -3.24 -1.89 25.16
C PHE A 150 -3.09 -1.01 26.41
N ASP A 151 -2.21 -0.01 26.35
CA ASP A 151 -2.16 1.08 27.32
C ASP A 151 -3.02 2.24 26.80
N GLN A 152 -4.28 2.30 27.23
CA GLN A 152 -5.18 3.40 26.87
C GLN A 152 -5.29 4.38 28.05
N TYR A 153 -4.68 5.55 27.92
CA TYR A 153 -4.97 6.70 28.78
C TYR A 153 -6.31 7.30 28.33
N LEU A 154 -7.38 7.08 29.09
CA LEU A 154 -8.67 7.74 28.91
C LEU A 154 -8.56 9.18 29.43
N ASN A 155 -8.36 10.14 28.53
CA ASN A 155 -8.33 11.58 28.84
C ASN A 155 -9.67 12.28 28.63
N GLU A 156 -10.79 11.56 28.57
CA GLU A 156 -12.11 12.18 28.47
C GLU A 156 -12.92 11.89 29.74
N SER A 157 -13.27 12.97 30.41
CA SER A 157 -13.86 13.05 31.75
C SER A 157 -15.05 12.09 31.95
N LEU A 158 -15.02 11.35 33.06
CA LEU A 158 -16.14 10.55 33.54
C LEU A 158 -17.04 11.42 34.43
N GLU A 159 -18.17 11.91 33.90
CA GLU A 159 -19.20 12.54 34.74
C GLU A 159 -20.00 11.48 35.50
N VAL A 160 -19.92 11.52 36.83
CA VAL A 160 -20.67 10.63 37.73
C VAL A 160 -21.83 11.40 38.36
N LEU A 161 -23.05 11.15 37.88
CA LEU A 161 -24.28 11.64 38.52
C LEU A 161 -24.62 10.78 39.74
N GLN A 162 -24.36 11.31 40.94
CA GLN A 162 -24.83 10.70 42.19
C GLN A 162 -26.31 11.05 42.42
N ARG A 163 -27.18 10.04 42.37
CA ARG A 163 -28.55 10.15 42.89
C ARG A 163 -28.60 9.59 44.31
N TYR A 164 -28.66 10.46 45.30
CA TYR A 164 -28.93 10.06 46.68
C TYR A 164 -30.39 9.61 46.82
N LYS A 165 -30.61 8.37 47.26
CA LYS A 165 -31.87 7.96 47.90
C LYS A 165 -31.69 8.08 49.41
N LEU A 166 -32.29 9.09 50.02
CA LEU A 166 -32.44 9.17 51.47
C LEU A 166 -33.27 7.98 51.95
N LYS A 167 -32.63 7.06 52.68
CA LYS A 167 -33.30 5.95 53.35
C LYS A 167 -33.44 6.33 54.82
N ASN A 168 -34.63 6.76 55.22
CA ASN A 168 -34.97 6.98 56.63
C ASN A 168 -34.74 5.69 57.42
N ARG A 169 -33.69 5.65 58.24
CA ARG A 169 -33.50 4.61 59.26
C ARG A 169 -34.01 5.16 60.59
N LYS A 170 -35.12 4.59 61.08
CA LYS A 170 -35.46 4.63 62.50
C LYS A 170 -34.37 3.89 63.27
N SER A 171 -33.74 4.56 64.22
CA SER A 171 -32.77 4.01 65.14
C SER A 171 -33.43 3.06 66.13
N LYS A 172 -32.89 1.85 66.28
CA LYS A 172 -33.09 1.01 67.47
C LYS A 172 -31.69 0.71 68.01
N LEU A 173 -31.35 1.36 69.12
CA LEU A 173 -30.16 1.06 69.91
C LEU A 173 -30.39 -0.28 70.63
N THR A 174 -29.44 -1.19 70.50
CA THR A 174 -29.23 -2.28 71.45
C THR A 174 -27.82 -2.10 71.99
N ILE A 175 -27.72 -1.85 73.30
CA ILE A 175 -26.46 -1.80 74.04
C ILE A 175 -26.22 -3.23 74.53
N GLU A 176 -25.10 -3.84 74.16
CA GLU A 176 -24.59 -5.04 74.84
C GLU A 176 -23.46 -4.64 75.79
N GLN A 177 -23.77 -4.84 77.07
CA GLN A 177 -22.97 -4.89 78.31
C GLN A 177 -21.92 -3.79 78.57
#